data_AF-A0A5M7CAT7-F1
#
_entry.id   AF-A0A5M7CAT7-F1
#
_cell.length_a   1.000
_cell.length_b   1.000
_cell.length_c   1.000
_cell.angle_alpha   90.00
_cell.angle_beta   90.00
_cell.angle_gamma   90.00
#
_symmetry.space_group_name_H-M   'P 1'
#
loop_
_entity.id
_entity.type
_entity.pdbx_description
1 polymer ?
#
loop_
_entity_poly.entity_id
_entity_poly.type
_entity_poly.pdbx_seq_one_letter_code
_entity_poly.pdbx_strand_id
1 'polypeptide(L)'
;MHRLVRWFRWSAAALPTPLRPPDRDTVRLRYQLERVLHDGAVAEISALALELGMISATTRDAAVAAQVAAAQDRVTGILDDLRCVESWIYPPVLASAGLGPGLRAVAERLDLRLLLDLPRTELGGPARSRTGLLIADHLHTLRPGSVVRVRVRGRRIVRVSITDQQPGGVARRAHRAVLRCE
;
A
#
# COMPACT_ATOMS: atom_id res chain seq x y z
N MET A 1 -20.56 36.23 36.83
CA MET A 1 -20.85 34.97 36.10
C MET A 1 -21.03 35.26 34.61
N HIS A 2 -19.95 35.56 33.87
CA HIS A 2 -20.00 35.64 32.41
C HIS A 2 -18.70 35.05 31.86
N ARG A 3 -18.79 33.81 31.36
CA ARG A 3 -17.67 33.08 30.77
C ARG A 3 -17.38 33.65 29.38
N LEU A 4 -16.21 34.26 29.24
CA LEU A 4 -15.54 34.56 27.98
C LEU A 4 -15.28 33.25 27.22
N VAL A 5 -16.03 33.02 26.15
CA VAL A 5 -15.70 31.97 25.17
C VAL A 5 -14.58 32.52 24.29
N ARG A 6 -13.34 32.09 24.56
CA ARG A 6 -12.18 32.34 23.70
C ARG A 6 -12.47 31.74 22.33
N TRP A 7 -12.68 32.62 21.36
CA TRP A 7 -12.82 32.27 19.96
C TRP A 7 -11.57 31.54 19.47
N PHE A 8 -11.81 30.40 18.84
CA PHE A 8 -10.86 29.56 18.14
C PHE A 8 -9.97 30.41 17.22
N ARG A 9 -8.65 30.38 17.47
CA ARG A 9 -7.65 30.82 16.49
C ARG A 9 -7.72 29.87 15.29
N TRP A 10 -8.40 30.28 14.23
CA TRP A 10 -8.18 29.74 12.90
C TRP A 10 -6.80 30.22 12.44
N SER A 11 -5.76 29.42 12.64
CA SER A 11 -4.65 29.47 11.69
C SER A 11 -5.22 29.02 10.35
N ALA A 12 -4.97 29.77 9.29
CA ALA A 12 -5.38 29.45 7.92
C ALA A 12 -4.97 28.02 7.55
N ALA A 13 -5.86 27.06 7.81
CA ALA A 13 -5.65 25.67 7.42
C ALA A 13 -5.90 25.63 5.91
N ALA A 14 -4.82 25.47 5.14
CA ALA A 14 -4.89 25.30 3.70
C ALA A 14 -6.02 24.34 3.33
N LEU A 15 -6.84 24.72 2.36
CA LEU A 15 -7.94 23.87 1.89
C LEU A 15 -7.36 22.51 1.48
N PRO A 16 -8.02 21.41 1.89
CA PRO A 16 -7.52 20.08 1.60
C PRO A 16 -7.50 19.83 0.10
N THR A 17 -6.39 19.28 -0.42
CA THR A 17 -6.23 18.95 -1.83
C THR A 17 -7.16 17.79 -2.21
N PRO A 18 -7.96 17.91 -3.27
CA PRO A 18 -8.80 16.80 -3.73
C PRO A 18 -7.94 15.68 -4.31
N LEU A 19 -8.22 14.44 -3.91
CA LEU A 19 -7.69 13.24 -4.54
C LEU A 19 -8.78 12.63 -5.42
N ARG A 20 -8.40 12.26 -6.65
CA ARG A 20 -9.30 11.59 -7.58
C ARG A 20 -9.30 10.09 -7.29
N PRO A 21 -10.44 9.51 -6.86
CA PRO A 21 -10.53 8.07 -6.69
C PRO A 21 -10.41 7.34 -8.04
N PRO A 22 -9.75 6.18 -8.09
CA PRO A 22 -9.74 5.37 -9.30
C PRO A 22 -11.17 4.90 -9.62
N ASP A 23 -11.49 4.80 -10.90
CA ASP A 23 -12.70 4.13 -11.37
C ASP A 23 -12.59 2.61 -11.21
N ARG A 24 -13.71 1.91 -11.45
CA ARG A 24 -13.81 0.46 -11.26
C ARG A 24 -12.95 -0.31 -12.24
N ASP A 25 -12.92 0.14 -13.49
CA ASP A 25 -12.20 -0.55 -14.56
C ASP A 25 -10.68 -0.45 -14.33
N THR A 26 -10.19 0.70 -13.85
CA THR A 26 -8.80 0.88 -13.42
C THR A 26 -8.44 -0.06 -12.29
N VAL A 27 -9.29 -0.19 -11.26
CA VAL A 27 -9.03 -1.11 -10.15
C VAL A 27 -9.05 -2.57 -10.62
N ARG A 28 -10.01 -2.94 -11.46
CA ARG A 28 -10.10 -4.29 -12.03
C ARG A 28 -8.88 -4.62 -12.88
N LEU A 29 -8.48 -3.70 -13.75
CA LEU A 29 -7.31 -3.86 -14.62
C LEU A 29 -6.02 -4.01 -13.80
N ARG A 30 -5.80 -3.14 -12.81
CA ARG A 30 -4.60 -3.23 -11.95
C ARG A 30 -4.57 -4.52 -11.14
N TYR A 31 -5.71 -4.96 -10.61
CA TYR A 31 -5.82 -6.26 -9.93
C TYR A 31 -5.52 -7.43 -10.89
N GLN A 32 -6.06 -7.41 -12.11
CA GLN A 32 -5.79 -8.46 -13.10
C GLN A 32 -4.32 -8.49 -13.53
N LEU A 33 -3.70 -7.32 -13.73
CA LEU A 33 -2.28 -7.22 -14.05
C LEU A 33 -1.41 -7.79 -12.94
N GLU A 34 -1.69 -7.45 -11.69
CA GLU A 34 -1.00 -8.04 -10.55
C GLU A 34 -1.18 -9.56 -10.51
N ARG A 35 -2.40 -10.07 -10.66
CA ARG A 35 -2.66 -11.53 -10.71
C ARG A 35 -1.88 -12.24 -11.81
N VAL A 36 -1.81 -11.66 -13.02
CA VAL A 36 -1.05 -12.24 -14.14
C VAL A 36 0.45 -12.27 -13.83
N LEU A 37 0.99 -11.22 -13.21
CA LEU A 37 2.39 -11.19 -12.78
C LEU A 37 2.66 -12.22 -11.66
N HIS A 38 1.76 -12.28 -10.69
CA HIS A 38 1.91 -13.11 -9.50
C HIS A 38 1.78 -14.60 -9.83
N ASP A 39 0.66 -14.97 -10.46
CA ASP A 39 0.36 -16.36 -10.80
C ASP A 39 1.26 -16.89 -11.93
N GLY A 40 1.80 -16.00 -12.77
CA GLY A 40 2.69 -16.34 -13.87
C GLY A 40 4.16 -16.23 -13.46
N ALA A 41 4.75 -15.07 -13.73
CA ALA A 41 6.19 -14.85 -13.64
C ALA A 41 6.73 -15.07 -12.22
N VAL A 42 6.08 -14.54 -11.18
CA VAL A 42 6.59 -14.65 -9.81
C VAL A 42 6.51 -16.09 -9.30
N ALA A 43 5.44 -16.83 -9.61
CA ALA A 43 5.31 -18.24 -9.25
C ALA A 43 6.41 -19.10 -9.90
N GLU A 44 6.64 -18.93 -11.21
CA GLU A 44 7.65 -19.67 -11.96
C GLU A 44 9.08 -19.38 -11.46
N ILE A 45 9.42 -18.09 -11.28
CA ILE A 45 10.74 -17.70 -10.78
C ILE A 45 10.94 -18.15 -9.32
N SER A 46 9.88 -18.17 -8.51
CA SER A 46 9.95 -18.70 -7.13
C SER A 46 10.25 -20.20 -7.12
N ALA A 47 9.65 -20.97 -8.04
CA ALA A 47 9.96 -22.39 -8.18
C ALA A 47 11.42 -22.62 -8.60
N LEU A 48 11.93 -21.82 -9.54
CA LEU A 48 13.34 -21.85 -9.94
C LEU A 48 14.29 -21.52 -8.78
N ALA A 49 13.97 -20.51 -7.96
CA ALA A 49 14.75 -20.18 -6.78
C ALA A 49 14.83 -21.35 -5.78
N LEU A 50 13.73 -22.09 -5.60
CA LEU A 50 13.71 -23.29 -4.76
C LEU A 50 14.54 -24.42 -5.36
N GLU A 51 14.45 -24.64 -6.67
CA GLU A 51 15.24 -25.65 -7.39
C GLU A 51 16.75 -25.39 -7.26
N LEU A 52 17.19 -24.14 -7.45
CA LEU A 52 18.58 -23.75 -7.24
C LEU A 52 19.04 -24.03 -5.79
N GLY A 53 18.19 -23.74 -4.80
CA GLY A 53 18.48 -24.05 -3.40
C GLY A 53 18.67 -25.55 -3.15
N MET A 54 17.83 -26.39 -3.75
CA MET A 54 17.96 -27.84 -3.65
C MET A 54 19.25 -28.35 -4.32
N ILE A 55 19.62 -27.83 -5.48
CA ILE A 55 20.87 -28.19 -6.17
C ILE A 55 22.07 -27.79 -5.32
N SER A 56 22.08 -26.57 -4.77
CA SER A 56 23.15 -26.09 -3.89
C SER A 56 23.29 -26.97 -2.63
N ALA A 57 22.17 -27.43 -2.05
CA ALA A 57 22.18 -28.26 -0.85
C ALA A 57 22.57 -29.73 -1.10
N THR A 58 22.41 -30.25 -2.32
CA THR A 58 22.63 -31.67 -2.63
C THR A 58 23.95 -31.96 -3.35
N THR A 59 24.58 -30.93 -3.93
CA THR A 59 25.88 -31.11 -4.58
C THR A 59 26.99 -31.40 -3.57
N ARG A 60 27.94 -32.26 -3.97
CA ARG A 60 29.14 -32.58 -3.17
C ARG A 60 30.32 -31.66 -3.48
N ASP A 61 30.23 -30.88 -4.56
CA ASP A 61 31.26 -29.92 -4.94
C ASP A 61 30.95 -28.56 -4.28
N ALA A 62 31.81 -28.16 -3.34
CA ALA A 62 31.64 -26.92 -2.59
C ALA A 62 31.73 -25.66 -3.47
N ALA A 63 32.53 -25.67 -4.53
CA ALA A 63 32.63 -24.53 -5.44
C ALA A 63 31.33 -24.37 -6.24
N VAL A 64 30.77 -25.48 -6.72
CA VAL A 64 29.45 -25.48 -7.40
C VAL A 64 28.34 -25.07 -6.43
N ALA A 65 28.34 -25.58 -5.19
CA ALA A 65 27.35 -25.20 -4.17
C ALA A 65 27.31 -23.68 -3.96
N ALA A 66 28.48 -23.06 -3.79
CA ALA A 66 28.63 -21.63 -3.58
C ALA A 66 28.18 -20.81 -4.81
N GLN A 67 28.50 -21.25 -6.02
CA GLN A 67 28.06 -20.58 -7.24
C GLN A 67 26.54 -20.63 -7.43
N VAL A 68 25.93 -21.78 -7.15
CA VAL A 68 24.47 -21.96 -7.24
C VAL A 68 23.76 -21.14 -6.15
N ALA A 69 24.28 -21.12 -4.92
CA ALA A 69 23.75 -20.26 -3.86
C ALA A 69 23.79 -18.78 -4.25
N ALA A 70 24.91 -18.30 -4.78
CA ALA A 70 25.01 -16.93 -5.26
C ALA A 70 24.04 -16.63 -6.44
N ALA A 71 23.73 -17.62 -7.27
CA ALA A 71 22.72 -17.48 -8.31
C ALA A 71 21.30 -17.43 -7.72
N GLN A 72 21.00 -18.28 -6.73
CA GLN A 72 19.74 -18.27 -6.00
C GLN A 72 19.49 -16.92 -5.30
N ASP A 73 20.52 -16.35 -4.67
CA ASP A 73 20.43 -15.04 -4.02
C ASP A 73 20.09 -13.94 -5.02
N ARG A 74 20.73 -13.96 -6.21
CA ARG A 74 20.39 -13.01 -7.29
C ARG A 74 18.95 -13.17 -7.77
N VAL A 75 18.47 -14.39 -7.94
CA VAL A 75 17.06 -14.65 -8.33
C VAL A 75 16.10 -14.16 -7.26
N THR A 76 16.42 -14.39 -5.98
CA THR A 76 15.61 -13.90 -4.85
C THR A 76 15.55 -12.37 -4.84
N GLY A 77 16.67 -11.69 -5.10
CA GLY A 77 16.69 -10.23 -5.24
C GLY A 77 15.77 -9.73 -6.37
N ILE A 78 15.80 -10.39 -7.54
CA ILE A 78 14.90 -10.06 -8.66
C ILE A 78 13.43 -10.28 -8.28
N LEU A 79 13.12 -11.35 -7.54
CA LEU A 79 11.77 -11.59 -7.04
C LEU A 79 11.28 -10.48 -6.11
N ASP A 80 12.15 -9.97 -5.24
CA ASP A 80 11.79 -8.87 -4.34
C ASP A 80 11.56 -7.56 -5.10
N ASP A 81 12.34 -7.29 -6.14
CA ASP A 81 12.10 -6.16 -7.06
C ASP A 81 10.76 -6.31 -7.79
N LEU A 82 10.44 -7.51 -8.29
CA LEU A 82 9.15 -7.78 -8.95
C LEU A 82 7.96 -7.61 -7.98
N ARG A 83 8.07 -8.12 -6.75
CA ARG A 83 7.04 -7.93 -5.71
C ARG A 83 6.86 -6.46 -5.34
N CYS A 84 7.93 -5.67 -5.40
CA CYS A 84 7.85 -4.23 -5.24
C CYS A 84 6.99 -3.59 -6.34
N VAL A 85 7.20 -4.00 -7.59
CA VAL A 85 6.39 -3.57 -8.75
C VAL A 85 4.94 -4.02 -8.62
N GLU A 86 4.68 -5.29 -8.27
CA GLU A 86 3.32 -5.80 -8.04
C GLU A 86 2.59 -4.98 -6.98
N SER A 87 3.24 -4.71 -5.84
CA SER A 87 2.61 -3.91 -4.79
C SER A 87 2.38 -2.46 -5.20
N TRP A 88 3.13 -1.92 -6.17
CA TRP A 88 2.86 -0.62 -6.76
C TRP A 88 1.67 -0.68 -7.73
N ILE A 89 1.50 -1.78 -8.46
CA ILE A 89 0.33 -2.00 -9.33
C ILE A 89 -0.93 -2.24 -8.50
N TYR A 90 -0.98 -3.26 -7.66
CA TYR A 90 -2.10 -3.49 -6.75
C TYR A 90 -1.58 -4.27 -5.55
N PRO A 91 -1.63 -3.73 -4.31
CA PRO A 91 -1.13 -4.45 -3.15
C PRO A 91 -1.89 -5.78 -2.93
N PRO A 92 -1.25 -6.96 -3.06
CA PRO A 92 -1.96 -8.25 -3.00
C PRO A 92 -2.65 -8.47 -1.65
N VAL A 93 -1.99 -8.01 -0.59
CA VAL A 93 -2.49 -8.02 0.80
C VAL A 93 -3.81 -7.23 0.98
N LEU A 94 -4.11 -6.24 0.13
CA LEU A 94 -5.41 -5.56 0.16
C LEU A 94 -6.55 -6.46 -0.32
N ALA A 95 -6.29 -7.35 -1.28
CA ALA A 95 -7.27 -8.32 -1.74
C ALA A 95 -7.48 -9.45 -0.72
N SER A 96 -6.41 -9.98 -0.14
CA SER A 96 -6.48 -11.15 0.75
C SER A 96 -6.87 -10.79 2.19
N ALA A 97 -6.32 -9.72 2.76
CA ALA A 97 -6.50 -9.37 4.18
C ALA A 97 -7.40 -8.14 4.41
N GLY A 98 -7.88 -7.52 3.32
CA GLY A 98 -8.77 -6.37 3.36
C GLY A 98 -8.09 -5.04 3.68
N LEU A 99 -8.91 -4.00 3.87
CA LEU A 99 -8.45 -2.60 3.88
C LEU A 99 -7.49 -2.27 5.03
N GLY A 100 -7.80 -2.71 6.25
CA GLY A 100 -7.00 -2.37 7.44
C GLY A 100 -5.62 -3.01 7.42
N PRO A 101 -5.54 -4.35 7.48
CA PRO A 101 -4.27 -5.07 7.40
C PRO A 101 -3.48 -4.72 6.14
N GLY A 102 -4.14 -4.66 4.97
CA GLY A 102 -3.43 -4.40 3.72
C GLY A 102 -2.80 -3.02 3.65
N LEU A 103 -3.46 -1.97 4.14
CA LEU A 103 -2.86 -0.63 4.20
C LEU A 103 -1.72 -0.54 5.22
N ARG A 104 -1.77 -1.31 6.32
CA ARG A 104 -0.65 -1.36 7.29
C ARG A 104 0.57 -2.01 6.68
N ALA A 105 0.41 -3.14 5.99
CA ALA A 105 1.51 -3.81 5.31
C ALA A 105 2.15 -2.93 4.23
N VAL A 106 1.35 -2.18 3.47
CA VAL A 106 1.88 -1.17 2.52
C VAL A 106 2.68 -0.08 3.23
N ALA A 107 2.15 0.45 4.34
CA ALA A 107 2.84 1.49 5.11
C ALA A 107 4.15 0.99 5.72
N GLU A 108 4.18 -0.23 6.26
CA GLU A 108 5.37 -0.85 6.83
C GLU A 108 6.48 -1.00 5.78
N ARG A 109 6.14 -1.51 4.59
CA ARG A 109 7.09 -1.65 3.48
C ARG A 109 7.68 -0.31 3.01
N LEU A 110 6.93 0.77 3.15
CA LEU A 110 7.34 2.13 2.79
C LEU A 110 7.97 2.92 3.96
N ASP A 111 8.17 2.28 5.12
CA ASP A 111 8.64 2.90 6.36
C ASP A 111 7.79 4.11 6.79
N LEU A 112 6.46 3.94 6.79
CA LEU A 112 5.50 4.99 7.13
C LEU A 112 4.83 4.72 8.48
N ARG A 113 4.68 5.77 9.30
CA ARG A 113 3.92 5.71 10.56
C ARG A 113 2.44 5.98 10.28
N LEU A 114 1.67 4.92 10.07
CA LEU A 114 0.26 4.98 9.67
C LEU A 114 -0.72 4.87 10.86
N LEU A 115 -1.60 5.86 11.00
CA LEU A 115 -2.78 5.82 11.87
C LEU A 115 -4.06 5.66 11.04
N LEU A 116 -4.74 4.53 11.19
CA LEU A 116 -5.99 4.23 10.48
C LEU A 116 -7.22 4.39 11.37
N ASP A 117 -8.20 5.12 10.87
CA ASP A 117 -9.51 5.30 11.47
C ASP A 117 -10.58 4.88 10.45
N LEU A 118 -10.91 3.59 10.45
CA LEU A 118 -11.82 2.93 9.50
C LEU A 118 -13.26 2.87 10.04
N PRO A 119 -14.28 2.76 9.18
CA PRO A 119 -15.65 2.55 9.64
C PRO A 119 -15.80 1.22 10.38
N ARG A 120 -16.70 1.18 11.37
CA ARG A 120 -17.01 -0.05 12.12
C ARG A 120 -17.65 -1.14 11.24
N THR A 121 -18.42 -0.71 10.24
CA THR A 121 -19.01 -1.62 9.25
C THR A 121 -18.06 -1.74 8.07
N GLU A 122 -17.87 -2.96 7.57
CA GLU A 122 -17.06 -3.20 6.39
C GLU A 122 -17.63 -2.49 5.16
N LEU A 123 -16.72 -2.01 4.30
CA LEU A 123 -17.05 -1.52 2.97
C LEU A 123 -17.35 -2.72 2.05
N GLY A 124 -18.34 -2.57 1.18
CA GLY A 124 -18.59 -3.53 0.10
C GLY A 124 -17.39 -3.64 -0.86
N GLY A 125 -17.26 -4.78 -1.54
CA GLY A 125 -16.08 -5.11 -2.37
C GLY A 125 -15.59 -3.98 -3.27
N PRO A 126 -16.43 -3.43 -4.19
CA PRO A 126 -16.01 -2.36 -5.08
C PRO A 126 -15.54 -1.09 -4.35
N ALA A 127 -16.19 -0.73 -3.25
CA ALA A 127 -15.82 0.43 -2.45
C ALA A 127 -14.52 0.21 -1.69
N ARG A 128 -14.32 -1.01 -1.16
CA ARG A 128 -13.12 -1.44 -0.45
C ARG A 128 -11.89 -1.37 -1.34
N SER A 129 -11.93 -2.00 -2.52
CA SER A 129 -10.78 -2.02 -3.43
C SER A 129 -10.43 -0.63 -3.95
N ARG A 130 -11.42 0.19 -4.33
CA ARG A 130 -11.19 1.58 -4.76
C ARG A 130 -10.61 2.46 -3.66
N THR A 131 -11.13 2.32 -2.43
CA THR A 131 -10.64 3.07 -1.27
C THR A 131 -9.22 2.64 -0.91
N GLY A 132 -8.96 1.33 -0.90
CA GLY A 132 -7.64 0.77 -0.62
C GLY A 132 -6.61 1.22 -1.63
N LEU A 133 -6.92 1.12 -2.93
CA LEU A 133 -6.01 1.52 -4.00
C LEU A 133 -5.73 3.03 -3.97
N LEU A 134 -6.76 3.87 -3.78
CA LEU A 134 -6.60 5.31 -3.62
C LEU A 134 -5.61 5.66 -2.49
N ILE A 135 -5.77 5.02 -1.33
CA ILE A 135 -4.91 5.30 -0.17
C ILE A 135 -3.51 4.75 -0.43
N ALA A 136 -3.38 3.53 -0.96
CA ALA A 136 -2.09 2.94 -1.29
C ALA A 136 -1.31 3.80 -2.29
N ASP A 137 -1.96 4.28 -3.35
CA ASP A 137 -1.34 5.19 -4.33
C ASP A 137 -0.84 6.48 -3.65
N HIS A 138 -1.63 7.05 -2.74
CA HIS A 138 -1.18 8.21 -1.95
C HIS A 138 0.04 7.88 -1.08
N LEU A 139 0.05 6.72 -0.41
CA LEU A 139 1.20 6.29 0.41
C LEU A 139 2.48 6.18 -0.40
N HIS A 140 2.42 5.68 -1.63
CA HIS A 140 3.59 5.58 -2.53
C HIS A 140 4.17 6.96 -2.94
N THR A 141 3.45 8.07 -2.74
CA THR A 141 3.99 9.42 -2.95
C THR A 141 4.80 9.95 -1.76
N LEU A 142 4.81 9.22 -0.64
CA LEU A 142 5.41 9.67 0.61
C LEU A 142 6.84 9.19 0.77
N ARG A 143 7.61 9.95 1.55
CA ARG A 143 9.00 9.60 1.89
C ARG A 143 9.01 8.67 3.11
N PRO A 144 9.98 7.73 3.21
CA PRO A 144 10.25 7.00 4.44
C PRO A 144 10.30 7.91 5.68
N GLY A 145 9.79 7.46 6.81
CA GLY A 145 9.66 8.22 8.06
C GLY A 145 8.45 9.15 8.17
N SER A 146 7.64 9.31 7.11
CA SER A 146 6.44 10.16 7.13
C SER A 146 5.38 9.65 8.11
N VAL A 147 4.67 10.58 8.74
CA VAL A 147 3.51 10.27 9.60
C VAL A 147 2.23 10.52 8.82
N VAL A 148 1.35 9.52 8.77
CA VAL A 148 0.13 9.58 7.97
C VAL A 148 -1.07 9.19 8.83
N ARG A 149 -2.13 10.00 8.78
CA ARG A 149 -3.42 9.67 9.37
C ARG A 149 -4.45 9.57 8.28
N VAL A 150 -5.12 8.43 8.21
CA VAL A 150 -6.19 8.15 7.25
C VAL A 150 -7.48 7.92 8.01
N ARG A 151 -8.51 8.69 7.65
CA ARG A 151 -9.87 8.50 8.16
C ARG A 151 -10.81 8.16 7.00
N VAL A 152 -11.53 7.06 7.15
CA VAL A 152 -12.54 6.59 6.20
C VAL A 152 -13.90 6.61 6.89
N ARG A 153 -14.91 7.20 6.25
CA ARG A 153 -16.27 7.33 6.78
C ARG A 153 -17.33 7.08 5.71
N GLY A 154 -18.47 6.55 6.12
CA GLY A 154 -19.65 6.35 5.27
C GLY A 154 -19.82 4.90 4.77
N ARG A 155 -20.98 4.63 4.15
CA ARG A 155 -21.36 3.32 3.59
C ARG A 155 -21.67 3.37 2.10
N ARG A 156 -22.63 4.19 1.66
CA ARG A 156 -22.97 4.40 0.23
C ARG A 156 -22.10 5.48 -0.43
N ILE A 157 -21.72 6.48 0.35
CA ILE A 157 -20.78 7.52 -0.05
C ILE A 157 -19.62 7.44 0.94
N VAL A 158 -18.46 7.01 0.45
CA VAL A 158 -17.25 6.87 1.25
C VAL A 158 -16.45 8.16 1.15
N ARG A 159 -16.18 8.78 2.29
CA ARG A 159 -15.29 9.94 2.39
C ARG A 159 -13.97 9.49 2.98
N VAL A 160 -12.90 9.79 2.26
CA VAL A 160 -11.52 9.54 2.68
C VAL A 160 -10.89 10.90 3.02
N SER A 161 -10.25 10.99 4.17
CA SER A 161 -9.45 12.15 4.56
C SER A 161 -8.07 11.65 4.96
N ILE A 162 -7.04 12.17 4.31
CA ILE A 162 -5.65 11.81 4.57
C ILE A 162 -4.95 13.06 5.07
N THR A 163 -4.14 12.92 6.11
CA THR A 163 -3.23 13.97 6.57
C THR A 163 -1.86 13.36 6.68
N ASP A 164 -0.88 13.93 5.99
CA ASP A 164 0.50 13.49 6.05
C ASP A 164 1.45 14.62 6.46
N GLN A 165 2.56 14.21 7.05
CA GLN A 165 3.68 15.05 7.42
C GLN A 165 4.96 14.34 7.02
N GLN A 166 5.67 14.88 6.04
CA GLN A 166 6.94 14.34 5.57
C GLN A 166 8.10 14.75 6.49
N PRO A 167 9.16 13.93 6.61
CA PRO A 167 10.36 14.30 7.33
C PRO A 167 10.97 15.59 6.76
N GLY A 168 11.45 16.47 7.64
CA GLY A 168 12.00 17.78 7.25
C GLY A 168 10.96 18.79 6.75
N GLY A 169 9.70 18.39 6.56
CA GLY A 169 8.60 19.28 6.19
C GLY A 169 8.00 19.99 7.41
N VAL A 170 7.86 21.30 7.33
CA VAL A 170 7.30 22.13 8.42
C VAL A 170 5.77 22.11 8.45
N ALA A 171 5.12 21.77 7.32
CA ALA A 171 3.67 21.84 7.16
C ALA A 171 3.02 20.47 7.01
N ARG A 172 1.88 20.29 7.67
CA ARG A 172 0.98 19.15 7.43
C ARG A 172 0.20 19.37 6.15
N ARG A 173 0.10 18.33 5.31
CA ARG A 173 -0.71 18.32 4.10
C ARG A 173 -2.01 17.58 4.37
N ALA A 174 -3.11 18.11 3.86
CA ALA A 174 -4.43 17.53 4.02
C ALA A 174 -5.03 17.22 2.65
N HIS A 175 -5.59 16.03 2.52
CA HIS A 175 -6.15 15.51 1.28
C HIS A 175 -7.55 14.94 1.52
N ARG A 176 -8.42 15.04 0.53
CA ARG A 176 -9.79 14.50 0.61
C ARG A 176 -10.23 13.83 -0.68
N ALA A 177 -10.95 12.73 -0.56
CA ALA A 177 -11.67 12.10 -1.67
C ALA A 177 -13.08 11.70 -1.23
N VAL A 178 -13.97 11.62 -2.22
CA VAL A 178 -15.32 11.11 -2.05
C VAL A 178 -15.58 10.08 -3.14
N LEU A 179 -16.01 8.88 -2.74
CA LEU A 179 -16.34 7.77 -3.62
C LEU A 179 -17.81 7.40 -3.44
N ARG A 180 -18.48 7.06 -4.54
CA ARG A 180 -19.79 6.42 -4.51
C ARG A 180 -19.63 4.91 -4.57
N CYS A 181 -20.35 4.21 -3.69
CA CYS A 181 -20.52 2.77 -3.72
C CYS A 181 -21.73 2.49 -4.60
N GLU A 182 -21.49 2.33 -5.90
CA GLU A 182 -22.49 1.75 -6.81
C GLU A 182 -22.59 0.23 -6.64
#